data_AF-A0AA88RUV6-F1
#
_entry.id   AF-A0AA88RUV6-F1
#
_cell.length_a   1.000
_cell.length_b   1.000
_cell.length_c   1.000
_cell.angle_alpha   90.00
_cell.angle_beta   90.00
_cell.angle_gamma   90.00
#
_symmetry.space_group_name_H-M   'P 1'
#
loop_
_entity.id
_entity.type
_entity.pdbx_description
1 polymer ?
#
loop_
_entity_poly.entity_id
_entity_poly.type
_entity_poly.pdbx_seq_one_letter_code
_entity_poly.pdbx_strand_id
1 'polypeptide(L)'
;MGILSFSFFFLSMLEVIAGQAATDPNEVAALNKMVDYWNLRTKLNFTVDPCTQNATWAQENANPRIACDCSASVCHVTHLYIDSSGVSGPIPQELSNLKALQILWASDNLFTGKLPEFFGTLTDLKDLRFQGTALEGPIPSSFSALTKLEDLYLGSNNLSGELPAKIVTPKLVALDISFNSISGNLPLDSAKVGFSMKASMMLHCLQGSTKCTNKVPASSFSIKCGGNEQVSAAGINFNDDSETLGAASMHASSNYQWAVSNTGSFISNPNGPRYMVQTDSQITGTLESEVYKTARVSPSSLRYYGLGLKNGKYNIELHFAEIQMEDSQSWKGLGKRLFDVYIQGEKVLQDFNIRNEAGSSKRALVKKFEANVTNTIMDIHFFWAGRGTCCIPFQSTYGPLVSAIHVQASEGVGSSKRDKKHVGKIVGIAFGGATGLLIVSSIFYLWWTKETPGQMRVEMLFERTDN
;
A
#
# COMPACT_ATOMS: atom_id res chain seq x y z
N MET A 1 24.64 -55.89 73.62
CA MET A 1 25.25 -55.95 72.27
C MET A 1 24.12 -55.71 71.29
N GLY A 2 23.97 -54.59 70.59
CA GLY A 2 24.95 -53.57 70.24
C GLY A 2 24.92 -53.37 68.72
N ILE A 3 23.89 -52.65 68.27
CA ILE A 3 23.85 -51.77 67.10
C ILE A 3 23.52 -52.39 65.72
N LEU A 4 22.40 -51.88 65.19
CA LEU A 4 21.89 -51.93 63.83
C LEU A 4 22.89 -51.37 62.81
N SER A 5 23.00 -52.01 61.65
CA SER A 5 23.52 -51.35 60.44
C SER A 5 22.54 -51.56 59.29
N PHE A 6 21.60 -50.63 59.16
CA PHE A 6 20.81 -50.44 57.94
C PHE A 6 21.57 -49.43 57.08
N SER A 7 22.31 -49.90 56.09
CA SER A 7 22.88 -49.04 55.05
C SER A 7 21.77 -48.61 54.09
N PHE A 8 21.22 -47.42 54.31
CA PHE A 8 20.44 -46.69 53.32
C PHE A 8 21.36 -46.23 52.20
N PHE A 9 21.29 -46.86 51.03
CA PHE A 9 21.72 -46.23 49.78
C PHE A 9 20.60 -45.27 49.34
N PHE A 10 20.70 -44.00 49.73
CA PHE A 10 19.89 -42.93 49.15
C PHE A 10 20.41 -42.65 47.74
N LEU A 11 19.68 -43.12 46.73
CA LEU A 11 19.83 -42.66 45.36
C LEU A 11 19.24 -41.25 45.29
N SER A 12 20.08 -40.21 45.33
CA SER A 12 19.62 -38.86 44.98
C SER A 12 19.47 -38.78 43.46
N MET A 13 18.28 -39.09 42.94
CA MET A 13 17.86 -38.59 41.64
C MET A 13 17.68 -37.09 41.80
N LEU A 14 18.72 -36.32 41.45
CA LEU A 14 18.53 -34.92 41.09
C LEU A 14 17.69 -34.95 39.80
N GLU A 15 16.39 -34.70 39.91
CA GLU A 15 15.65 -34.23 38.76
C GLU A 15 16.29 -32.91 38.35
N VAL A 16 17.10 -32.95 37.29
CA VAL A 16 17.44 -31.75 36.55
C VAL A 16 16.14 -31.29 35.93
N ILE A 17 15.41 -30.42 36.63
CA ILE A 17 14.44 -29.54 36.00
C ILE A 17 15.28 -28.73 35.01
N ALA A 18 15.28 -29.13 33.74
CA ALA A 18 15.87 -28.32 32.69
C ALA A 18 15.14 -26.98 32.75
N GLY A 19 15.81 -25.94 33.26
CA GLY A 19 15.28 -24.59 33.28
C GLY A 19 14.88 -24.22 31.86
N GLN A 20 13.66 -23.68 31.70
CA GLN A 20 13.21 -23.20 30.40
C GLN A 20 14.23 -22.17 29.88
N ALA A 21 14.74 -22.38 28.66
CA ALA A 21 15.68 -21.45 28.05
C ALA A 21 15.07 -20.04 28.06
N ALA A 22 15.87 -19.06 28.52
CA ALA A 22 15.43 -17.68 28.66
C ALA A 22 15.94 -16.85 27.47
N THR A 23 15.21 -15.79 27.11
CA THR A 23 15.68 -14.84 26.11
C THR A 23 16.95 -14.14 26.61
N ASP A 24 17.91 -13.88 25.72
CA ASP A 24 19.10 -13.10 26.06
C ASP A 24 18.72 -11.78 26.76
N PRO A 25 19.24 -11.48 27.96
CA PRO A 25 18.83 -10.31 28.73
C PRO A 25 19.02 -8.97 28.01
N ASN A 26 20.02 -8.86 27.13
CA ASN A 26 20.24 -7.65 26.34
C ASN A 26 19.17 -7.47 25.27
N GLU A 27 18.72 -8.58 24.67
CA GLU A 27 17.60 -8.57 23.72
C GLU A 27 16.29 -8.24 24.43
N VAL A 28 16.05 -8.78 25.64
CA VAL A 28 14.89 -8.41 26.47
C VAL A 28 14.89 -6.91 26.78
N ALA A 29 16.04 -6.35 27.18
CA ALA A 29 16.16 -4.92 27.46
C ALA A 29 15.94 -4.06 26.21
N ALA A 30 16.48 -4.48 25.06
CA ALA A 30 16.30 -3.81 23.78
C ALA A 30 14.84 -3.82 23.33
N LEU A 31 14.19 -4.99 23.37
CA LEU A 31 12.78 -5.16 23.02
C LEU A 31 11.88 -4.30 23.89
N ASN A 32 12.10 -4.25 25.21
CA ASN A 32 11.32 -3.40 26.10
C ASN A 32 11.42 -1.92 25.69
N LYS A 33 12.63 -1.42 25.48
CA LYS A 33 12.85 -0.03 25.04
C LYS A 33 12.20 0.26 23.69
N MET A 34 12.34 -0.64 22.71
CA MET A 34 11.73 -0.46 21.39
C MET A 34 10.20 -0.49 21.45
N VAL A 35 9.61 -1.38 22.25
CA VAL A 35 8.15 -1.48 22.42
C VAL A 35 7.58 -0.26 23.13
N ASP A 36 8.29 0.30 24.12
CA ASP A 36 7.92 1.57 24.75
C ASP A 36 8.02 2.73 23.75
N TYR A 37 9.15 2.80 23.02
CA TYR A 37 9.40 3.83 22.03
C TYR A 37 8.34 3.86 20.91
N TRP A 38 7.92 2.70 20.43
CA TRP A 38 6.90 2.55 19.40
C TRP A 38 5.47 2.49 19.92
N ASN A 39 5.26 2.65 21.23
CA ASN A 39 3.95 2.56 21.88
C ASN A 39 3.19 1.25 21.55
N LEU A 40 3.91 0.12 21.55
CA LEU A 40 3.36 -1.20 21.19
C LEU A 40 2.91 -2.02 22.40
N ARG A 41 2.94 -1.47 23.63
CA ARG A 41 2.64 -2.22 24.87
C ARG A 41 1.25 -2.86 24.92
N THR A 42 0.29 -2.31 24.19
CA THR A 42 -1.07 -2.88 24.06
C THR A 42 -1.10 -4.15 23.21
N LYS A 43 -0.10 -4.36 22.35
CA LYS A 43 0.03 -5.53 21.47
C LYS A 43 1.15 -6.49 21.91
N LEU A 44 2.24 -5.95 22.48
CA LEU A 44 3.42 -6.66 22.95
C LEU A 44 3.62 -6.42 24.45
N ASN A 45 3.22 -7.40 25.27
CA ASN A 45 3.26 -7.28 26.72
C ASN A 45 4.29 -8.25 27.35
N PHE A 46 5.53 -7.79 27.51
CA PHE A 46 6.63 -8.59 28.06
C PHE A 46 6.61 -8.74 29.60
N THR A 47 5.43 -8.87 30.21
CA THR A 47 5.34 -9.40 31.59
C THR A 47 5.77 -10.87 31.67
N VAL A 48 5.84 -11.55 30.51
CA VAL A 48 6.44 -12.87 30.31
C VAL A 48 7.63 -12.75 29.36
N ASP A 49 8.50 -13.75 29.37
CA ASP A 49 9.69 -13.80 28.52
C ASP A 49 9.30 -13.65 27.02
N PRO A 50 9.96 -12.77 26.24
CA PRO A 50 9.59 -12.49 24.84
C PRO A 50 9.57 -13.71 23.92
N CYS A 51 10.40 -14.72 24.19
CA CYS A 51 10.51 -15.96 23.43
C CYS A 51 9.62 -17.09 23.97
N THR A 52 8.65 -16.77 24.83
CA THR A 52 7.66 -17.74 25.30
C THR A 52 6.80 -18.25 24.15
N GLN A 53 6.79 -19.57 23.91
CA GLN A 53 6.07 -20.20 22.80
C GLN A 53 4.55 -19.97 22.82
N ASN A 54 3.96 -19.82 24.00
CA ASN A 54 2.50 -19.64 24.17
C ASN A 54 2.07 -18.16 24.15
N ALA A 55 2.98 -17.23 23.86
CA ALA A 55 2.62 -15.82 23.77
C ALA A 55 1.74 -15.55 22.55
N THR A 56 0.84 -14.56 22.66
CA THR A 56 -0.04 -14.16 21.56
C THR A 56 0.74 -13.64 20.34
N TRP A 57 1.90 -13.02 20.57
CA TRP A 57 2.81 -12.52 19.54
C TRP A 57 3.78 -13.56 18.98
N ALA A 58 3.76 -14.81 19.48
CA ALA A 58 4.59 -15.89 18.95
C ALA A 58 3.91 -16.65 17.80
N GLN A 59 2.59 -16.51 17.66
CA GLN A 59 1.79 -17.16 16.62
C GLN A 59 2.25 -16.78 15.21
N GLU A 60 2.18 -17.71 14.26
CA GLU A 60 2.67 -17.48 12.89
C GLU A 60 2.00 -16.32 12.16
N ASN A 61 0.71 -16.11 12.44
CA ASN A 61 -0.11 -15.05 11.86
C ASN A 61 -0.19 -13.77 12.71
N ALA A 62 0.58 -13.68 13.80
CA ALA A 62 0.58 -12.50 14.65
C ALA A 62 1.22 -11.29 13.94
N ASN A 63 0.72 -10.10 14.26
CA ASN A 63 1.32 -8.82 13.87
C ASN A 63 0.95 -7.73 14.90
N PRO A 64 1.89 -7.20 15.68
CA PRO A 64 3.30 -7.55 15.76
C PRO A 64 3.59 -9.01 16.12
N ARG A 65 4.70 -9.56 15.61
CA ARG A 65 5.19 -10.90 15.95
C ARG A 65 6.65 -10.87 16.35
N ILE A 66 6.97 -11.66 17.36
CA ILE A 66 8.34 -12.01 17.76
C ILE A 66 8.45 -13.52 17.70
N ALA A 67 9.39 -14.03 16.90
CA ALA A 67 9.76 -15.43 16.92
C ALA A 67 11.23 -15.58 17.29
N CYS A 68 11.53 -16.67 17.98
CA CYS A 68 12.84 -16.92 18.53
C CYS A 68 13.33 -18.32 18.17
N ASP A 69 14.65 -18.47 18.17
CA ASP A 69 15.30 -19.76 18.18
C ASP A 69 15.94 -19.98 19.54
N CYS A 70 15.70 -21.15 20.14
CA CYS A 70 16.16 -21.48 21.49
C CYS A 70 17.15 -22.63 21.42
N SER A 71 18.38 -22.34 21.86
CA SER A 71 19.34 -23.38 22.23
C SER A 71 18.97 -23.97 23.60
N ALA A 72 19.74 -24.96 24.08
CA ALA A 72 19.46 -25.61 25.36
C ALA A 72 19.45 -24.67 26.59
N SER A 73 20.01 -23.45 26.50
CA SER A 73 20.08 -22.50 27.62
C SER A 73 19.63 -21.08 27.32
N VAL A 74 19.73 -20.62 26.06
CA VAL A 74 19.41 -19.23 25.68
C VAL A 74 18.58 -19.20 24.39
N CYS A 75 17.55 -18.36 24.40
CA CYS A 75 16.75 -18.00 23.24
C CYS A 75 17.21 -16.66 22.66
N HIS A 76 17.22 -16.58 21.33
CA HIS A 76 17.51 -15.37 20.58
C HIS A 76 16.36 -15.03 19.64
N VAL A 77 16.05 -13.74 19.52
CA VAL A 77 15.05 -13.22 18.59
C VAL A 77 15.57 -13.37 17.17
N THR A 78 14.87 -14.17 16.38
CA THR A 78 15.22 -14.42 14.97
C THR A 78 14.27 -13.72 14.01
N HIS A 79 13.06 -13.39 14.45
CA HIS A 79 12.09 -12.72 13.60
C HIS A 79 11.37 -11.60 14.35
N LEU A 80 11.26 -10.44 13.72
CA LEU A 80 10.47 -9.31 14.18
C LEU A 80 9.58 -8.83 13.03
N TYR A 81 8.27 -8.90 13.26
CA TYR A 81 7.26 -8.40 12.33
C TYR A 81 6.48 -7.29 13.00
N ILE A 82 6.42 -6.13 12.36
CA ILE A 82 5.70 -4.93 12.81
C ILE A 82 5.07 -4.20 11.62
N ASP A 83 4.78 -4.89 10.50
CA ASP A 83 4.14 -4.27 9.33
C ASP A 83 2.83 -3.58 9.71
N SER A 84 2.53 -2.41 9.14
CA SER A 84 1.25 -1.71 9.36
C SER A 84 0.87 -1.55 10.85
N SER A 85 1.86 -1.44 11.74
CA SER A 85 1.63 -1.42 13.19
C SER A 85 1.41 -0.02 13.75
N GLY A 86 1.50 1.00 12.91
CA GLY A 86 1.34 2.41 13.29
C GLY A 86 2.57 2.96 14.01
N VAL A 87 3.72 2.29 13.91
CA VAL A 87 4.96 2.75 14.53
C VAL A 87 5.51 3.95 13.76
N SER A 88 6.19 4.86 14.47
CA SER A 88 6.66 6.11 13.89
C SER A 88 8.01 6.54 14.47
N GLY A 89 8.66 7.49 13.78
CA GLY A 89 9.95 8.05 14.19
C GLY A 89 11.17 7.29 13.63
N PRO A 90 12.39 7.66 14.01
CA PRO A 90 13.61 6.97 13.60
C PRO A 90 13.70 5.51 14.05
N ILE A 91 14.47 4.71 13.30
CA ILE A 91 14.81 3.33 13.69
C ILE A 91 15.74 3.38 14.92
N PRO A 92 15.36 2.80 16.08
CA PRO A 92 16.12 2.92 17.33
C PRO A 92 17.40 2.07 17.31
N GLN A 93 18.46 2.56 17.97
CA GLN A 93 19.76 1.89 18.06
C GLN A 93 19.66 0.54 18.78
N GLU A 94 18.69 0.38 19.67
CA GLU A 94 18.41 -0.85 20.41
C GLU A 94 18.20 -2.07 19.50
N LEU A 95 17.69 -1.86 18.28
CA LEU A 95 17.52 -2.93 17.29
C LEU A 95 18.86 -3.63 16.96
N SER A 96 19.98 -2.92 17.11
CA SER A 96 21.31 -3.49 16.91
C SER A 96 21.69 -4.59 17.90
N ASN A 97 20.95 -4.77 19.00
CA ASN A 97 21.19 -5.84 19.97
C ASN A 97 20.64 -7.20 19.53
N LEU A 98 19.74 -7.26 18.55
CA LEU A 98 19.14 -8.51 18.07
C LEU A 98 20.06 -9.20 17.04
N LYS A 99 21.23 -9.69 17.49
CA LYS A 99 22.29 -10.16 16.57
C LYS A 99 21.92 -11.41 15.76
N ALA A 100 21.01 -12.23 16.27
CA ALA A 100 20.52 -13.42 15.58
C ALA A 100 19.33 -13.14 14.64
N LEU A 101 18.95 -11.86 14.44
CA LEU A 101 17.80 -11.49 13.64
C LEU A 101 17.99 -11.91 12.18
N GLN A 102 17.06 -12.73 11.68
CA GLN A 102 17.04 -13.25 10.32
C GLN A 102 15.98 -12.55 9.48
N ILE A 103 14.83 -12.21 10.07
CA ILE A 103 13.72 -11.58 9.37
C ILE A 103 13.30 -10.32 10.13
N LEU A 104 13.24 -9.20 9.41
CA LEU A 104 12.69 -7.95 9.89
C LEU A 104 11.71 -7.38 8.87
N TRP A 105 10.42 -7.45 9.20
CA TRP A 105 9.36 -6.84 8.39
C TRP A 105 8.75 -5.67 9.14
N ALA A 106 8.92 -4.48 8.58
CA ALA A 106 8.51 -3.22 9.20
C ALA A 106 7.91 -2.24 8.17
N SER A 107 7.38 -2.77 7.08
CA SER A 107 6.76 -2.01 6.00
C SER A 107 5.46 -1.31 6.44
N ASP A 108 5.06 -0.30 5.66
CA ASP A 108 3.81 0.43 5.80
C ASP A 108 3.65 1.06 7.20
N ASN A 109 4.73 1.67 7.69
CA ASN A 109 4.79 2.40 8.96
C ASN A 109 5.29 3.83 8.74
N LEU A 110 5.22 4.66 9.78
CA LEU A 110 5.61 6.06 9.74
C LEU A 110 7.09 6.26 10.15
N PHE A 111 7.98 5.35 9.74
CA PHE A 111 9.42 5.49 9.99
C PHE A 111 9.98 6.71 9.27
N THR A 112 10.82 7.48 9.95
CA THR A 112 11.45 8.72 9.45
C THR A 112 12.96 8.67 9.63
N GLY A 113 13.70 9.58 9.00
CA GLY A 113 15.16 9.68 9.16
C GLY A 113 15.89 8.62 8.33
N LYS A 114 17.15 8.34 8.66
CA LYS A 114 18.03 7.50 7.82
C LYS A 114 17.97 6.03 8.21
N LEU A 115 18.27 5.15 7.24
CA LEU A 115 18.68 3.77 7.53
C LEU A 115 19.97 3.79 8.37
N PRO A 116 20.00 3.18 9.57
CA PRO A 116 21.19 3.21 10.41
C PRO A 116 22.33 2.32 9.91
N GLU A 117 23.57 2.78 10.11
CA GLU A 117 24.80 2.01 9.81
C GLU A 117 24.87 0.67 10.56
N PHE A 118 24.22 0.55 11.72
CA PHE A 118 24.28 -0.67 12.52
C PHE A 118 23.63 -1.87 11.84
N PHE A 119 22.81 -1.69 10.80
CA PHE A 119 22.24 -2.82 10.06
C PHE A 119 23.32 -3.76 9.54
N GLY A 120 24.49 -3.24 9.13
CA GLY A 120 25.63 -4.08 8.74
C GLY A 120 26.19 -4.99 9.84
N THR A 121 25.78 -4.80 11.10
CA THR A 121 26.14 -5.69 12.22
C THR A 121 25.15 -6.85 12.42
N LEU A 122 24.02 -6.86 11.71
CA LEU A 122 22.99 -7.90 11.76
C LEU A 122 23.22 -8.91 10.63
N THR A 123 24.38 -9.56 10.65
CA THR A 123 24.89 -10.39 9.54
C THR A 123 24.08 -11.66 9.27
N ASP A 124 23.13 -11.99 10.16
CA ASP A 124 22.22 -13.11 10.01
C ASP A 124 20.93 -12.78 9.24
N LEU A 125 20.71 -11.51 8.90
CA LEU A 125 19.56 -11.06 8.12
C LEU A 125 19.50 -11.76 6.75
N LYS A 126 18.31 -12.29 6.46
CA LYS A 126 17.90 -12.91 5.21
C LYS A 126 16.81 -12.11 4.52
N ASP A 127 15.89 -11.53 5.28
CA ASP A 127 14.76 -10.76 4.75
C ASP A 127 14.59 -9.46 5.53
N LEU A 128 14.72 -8.33 4.83
CA LEU A 128 14.67 -6.99 5.39
C LEU A 128 13.69 -6.12 4.60
N ARG A 129 12.62 -5.66 5.27
CA ARG A 129 11.54 -4.89 4.63
C ARG A 129 11.20 -3.63 5.39
N PHE A 130 11.26 -2.50 4.69
CA PHE A 130 10.86 -1.17 5.14
C PHE A 130 10.15 -0.42 3.99
N GLN A 131 9.27 -1.10 3.25
CA GLN A 131 8.56 -0.47 2.13
C GLN A 131 7.51 0.52 2.63
N GLY A 132 7.23 1.56 1.84
CA GLY A 132 6.09 2.44 2.11
C GLY A 132 6.25 3.23 3.42
N THR A 133 7.48 3.65 3.73
CA THR A 133 7.79 4.49 4.90
C THR A 133 8.34 5.85 4.45
N ALA A 134 8.82 6.68 5.37
CA ALA A 134 9.39 8.00 5.08
C ALA A 134 10.91 8.05 5.37
N LEU A 135 11.61 6.91 5.17
CA LEU A 135 13.07 6.85 5.32
C LEU A 135 13.77 7.66 4.24
N GLU A 136 14.87 8.31 4.58
CA GLU A 136 15.61 9.22 3.70
C GLU A 136 17.12 9.00 3.71
N GLY A 137 17.82 9.61 2.75
CA GLY A 137 19.27 9.53 2.63
C GLY A 137 19.76 8.22 2.00
N PRO A 138 21.08 7.95 2.03
CA PRO A 138 21.65 6.79 1.36
C PRO A 138 21.36 5.48 2.08
N ILE A 139 21.35 4.39 1.31
CA ILE A 139 21.52 3.05 1.87
C ILE A 139 22.97 2.97 2.40
N PRO A 140 23.17 2.70 3.69
CA PRO A 140 24.49 2.64 4.31
C PRO A 140 25.43 1.65 3.60
N SER A 141 26.72 2.01 3.48
CA SER A 141 27.72 1.10 2.91
C SER A 141 27.91 -0.17 3.74
N SER A 142 27.55 -0.13 5.03
CA SER A 142 27.55 -1.29 5.91
C SER A 142 26.60 -2.41 5.47
N PHE A 143 25.60 -2.14 4.61
CA PHE A 143 24.71 -3.17 4.06
C PHE A 143 25.47 -4.22 3.23
N SER A 144 26.66 -3.89 2.72
CA SER A 144 27.53 -4.86 2.04
C SER A 144 28.01 -6.00 2.95
N ALA A 145 27.86 -5.88 4.27
CA ALA A 145 28.14 -6.96 5.23
C ALA A 145 27.01 -7.99 5.34
N LEU A 146 25.81 -7.69 4.82
CA LEU A 146 24.62 -8.57 4.85
C LEU A 146 24.71 -9.69 3.81
N THR A 147 25.74 -10.52 3.93
CA THR A 147 26.06 -11.57 2.94
C THR A 147 25.07 -12.73 2.88
N LYS A 148 24.13 -12.80 3.84
CA LYS A 148 23.03 -13.79 3.88
C LYS A 148 21.70 -13.25 3.36
N LEU A 149 21.64 -11.97 2.97
CA LEU A 149 20.40 -11.33 2.53
C LEU A 149 19.90 -11.95 1.23
N GLU A 150 18.65 -12.41 1.26
CA GLU A 150 17.90 -13.01 0.16
C GLU A 150 16.85 -12.02 -0.36
N ASP A 151 16.22 -11.27 0.54
CA ASP A 151 15.14 -10.34 0.23
C ASP A 151 15.44 -8.97 0.84
N LEU A 152 15.51 -7.93 -0.01
CA LEU A 152 15.64 -6.55 0.42
C LEU A 152 14.55 -5.69 -0.22
N TYR A 153 13.62 -5.22 0.60
CA TYR A 153 12.51 -4.40 0.15
C TYR A 153 12.52 -3.02 0.83
N LEU A 154 12.97 -2.01 0.10
CA LEU A 154 13.09 -0.60 0.50
C LEU A 154 12.29 0.33 -0.42
N GLY A 155 11.39 -0.22 -1.24
CA GLY A 155 10.58 0.55 -2.18
C GLY A 155 9.67 1.58 -1.50
N SER A 156 9.30 2.64 -2.22
CA SER A 156 8.41 3.71 -1.72
C SER A 156 8.92 4.38 -0.46
N ASN A 157 10.12 4.95 -0.53
CA ASN A 157 10.75 5.76 0.51
C ASN A 157 11.32 7.05 -0.12
N ASN A 158 12.07 7.85 0.65
CA ASN A 158 12.80 9.02 0.19
C ASN A 158 14.33 8.77 0.16
N LEU A 159 14.77 7.53 -0.06
CA LEU A 159 16.20 7.17 -0.10
C LEU A 159 16.88 7.80 -1.32
N SER A 160 18.16 8.11 -1.22
CA SER A 160 18.90 8.86 -2.24
C SER A 160 20.37 8.48 -2.33
N GLY A 161 21.03 8.72 -3.46
CA GLY A 161 22.46 8.45 -3.62
C GLY A 161 22.72 7.07 -4.21
N GLU A 162 23.99 6.64 -4.22
CA GLU A 162 24.39 5.42 -4.94
C GLU A 162 24.05 4.14 -4.18
N LEU A 163 23.61 3.12 -4.92
CA LEU A 163 23.44 1.77 -4.39
C LEU A 163 24.80 1.22 -3.93
N PRO A 164 24.96 0.77 -2.66
CA PRO A 164 26.23 0.26 -2.17
C PRO A 164 26.76 -0.90 -3.01
N ALA A 165 28.05 -0.83 -3.38
CA ALA A 165 28.70 -1.92 -4.08
C ALA A 165 28.61 -3.20 -3.24
N LYS A 166 28.30 -4.34 -3.88
CA LYS A 166 28.11 -5.67 -3.27
C LYS A 166 26.85 -5.85 -2.41
N ILE A 167 25.89 -4.92 -2.43
CA ILE A 167 24.56 -5.20 -1.86
C ILE A 167 23.82 -6.30 -2.66
N VAL A 168 24.06 -6.35 -3.97
CA VAL A 168 23.62 -7.44 -4.85
C VAL A 168 24.57 -8.62 -4.70
N THR A 169 24.26 -9.51 -3.76
CA THR A 169 25.03 -10.74 -3.53
C THR A 169 24.46 -11.90 -4.37
N PRO A 170 25.20 -13.01 -4.56
CA PRO A 170 24.66 -14.20 -5.22
C PRO A 170 23.47 -14.85 -4.51
N LYS A 171 23.25 -14.51 -3.23
CA LYS A 171 22.11 -15.00 -2.44
C LYS A 171 20.87 -14.11 -2.57
N LEU A 172 21.03 -12.86 -3.02
CA LEU A 172 19.92 -11.93 -3.17
C LEU A 172 18.99 -12.41 -4.29
N VAL A 173 17.76 -12.73 -3.90
CA VAL A 173 16.66 -13.19 -4.74
C VAL A 173 15.77 -12.02 -5.16
N ALA A 174 15.46 -11.11 -4.23
CA ALA A 174 14.65 -9.93 -4.52
C ALA A 174 15.29 -8.65 -3.99
N LEU A 175 15.27 -7.62 -4.83
CA LEU A 175 15.65 -6.26 -4.47
C LEU A 175 14.56 -5.31 -4.97
N ASP A 176 13.86 -4.68 -4.03
CA ASP A 176 12.99 -3.55 -4.32
C ASP A 176 13.59 -2.28 -3.75
N ILE A 177 14.03 -1.40 -4.63
CA ILE A 177 14.47 -0.04 -4.31
C ILE A 177 13.67 1.00 -5.10
N SER A 178 12.56 0.57 -5.72
CA SER A 178 11.72 1.43 -6.55
C SER A 178 11.16 2.60 -5.74
N PHE A 179 10.80 3.69 -6.41
CA PHE A 179 10.23 4.88 -5.74
C PHE A 179 11.14 5.43 -4.64
N ASN A 180 12.41 5.58 -5.00
CA ASN A 180 13.42 6.32 -4.26
C ASN A 180 14.21 7.17 -5.27
N SER A 181 15.07 8.06 -4.78
CA SER A 181 16.02 8.84 -5.56
C SER A 181 17.40 8.16 -5.66
N ILE A 182 17.42 6.82 -5.76
CA ILE A 182 18.67 6.04 -5.83
C ILE A 182 19.29 6.11 -7.23
N SER A 183 20.60 6.36 -7.27
CA SER A 183 21.42 6.42 -8.47
C SER A 183 22.43 5.26 -8.52
N GLY A 184 23.15 5.14 -9.62
CA GLY A 184 24.17 4.10 -9.83
C GLY A 184 23.69 2.95 -10.72
N ASN A 185 24.63 2.10 -11.11
CA ASN A 185 24.37 0.96 -11.98
C ASN A 185 24.18 -0.31 -11.15
N LEU A 186 23.12 -1.06 -11.42
CA LEU A 186 23.04 -2.44 -10.98
C LEU A 186 24.12 -3.24 -11.72
N PRO A 187 24.88 -4.12 -11.05
CA PRO A 187 25.87 -4.96 -11.73
C PRO A 187 25.17 -5.82 -12.81
N LEU A 188 25.72 -5.79 -14.02
CA LEU A 188 25.14 -6.37 -15.26
C LEU A 188 24.78 -7.87 -15.21
N ASP A 189 25.22 -8.60 -14.19
CA ASP A 189 24.92 -10.03 -13.97
C ASP A 189 23.65 -10.30 -13.11
N SER A 190 22.84 -9.28 -12.82
CA SER A 190 21.65 -9.40 -11.95
C SER A 190 20.42 -10.02 -12.61
N ALA A 191 20.58 -11.09 -13.41
CA ALA A 191 19.48 -11.88 -13.97
C ALA A 191 18.65 -12.64 -12.91
N LYS A 192 19.08 -12.62 -11.64
CA LYS A 192 18.42 -13.27 -10.49
C LYS A 192 17.64 -12.33 -9.58
N VAL A 193 17.84 -11.02 -9.72
CA VAL A 193 17.00 -10.01 -9.06
C VAL A 193 15.76 -9.86 -9.95
N GLY A 194 14.56 -9.86 -9.37
CA GLY A 194 13.25 -9.80 -10.06
C GLY A 194 12.97 -8.60 -10.99
N PHE A 195 13.95 -8.11 -11.75
CA PHE A 195 13.75 -7.39 -12.98
C PHE A 195 13.38 -8.38 -14.08
N SER A 196 12.10 -8.73 -14.19
CA SER A 196 11.59 -9.28 -15.45
C SER A 196 11.48 -8.17 -16.50
N MET A 197 12.61 -7.54 -16.86
CA MET A 197 12.81 -6.74 -18.08
C MET A 197 14.31 -6.57 -18.31
N LYS A 198 14.72 -6.47 -19.58
CA LYS A 198 16.02 -5.89 -19.95
C LYS A 198 16.07 -4.45 -19.41
N ALA A 199 16.67 -4.28 -18.23
CA ALA A 199 16.67 -3.06 -17.43
C ALA A 199 17.15 -1.81 -18.18
N SER A 200 17.96 -1.98 -19.24
CA SER A 200 18.50 -0.85 -20.00
C SER A 200 17.41 0.04 -20.61
N MET A 201 16.45 -0.51 -21.36
CA MET A 201 15.57 0.34 -22.19
C MET A 201 14.50 1.12 -21.41
N MET A 202 13.91 0.52 -20.35
CA MET A 202 12.92 1.18 -19.50
C MET A 202 13.56 2.19 -18.53
N LEU A 203 14.75 1.88 -18.01
CA LEU A 203 15.50 2.83 -17.18
C LEU A 203 15.94 4.04 -18.01
N HIS A 204 16.38 3.83 -19.25
CA HIS A 204 16.67 4.91 -20.21
C HIS A 204 15.43 5.78 -20.52
N CYS A 205 14.24 5.16 -20.53
CA CYS A 205 12.95 5.84 -20.65
C CYS A 205 12.65 6.77 -19.47
N LEU A 206 12.69 6.22 -18.25
CA LEU A 206 12.35 6.93 -17.02
C LEU A 206 13.39 8.00 -16.63
N GLN A 207 14.64 7.85 -17.08
CA GLN A 207 15.73 8.81 -16.86
C GLN A 207 15.72 10.01 -17.83
N GLY A 208 14.73 10.11 -18.74
CA GLY A 208 14.46 11.33 -19.51
C GLY A 208 15.49 11.73 -20.58
N SER A 209 16.53 10.92 -20.82
CA SER A 209 17.63 11.27 -21.71
C SER A 209 17.52 10.69 -23.13
N THR A 210 16.62 9.75 -23.39
CA THR A 210 16.41 9.16 -24.72
C THR A 210 14.94 8.90 -25.04
N LYS A 211 14.59 8.95 -26.33
CA LYS A 211 13.23 8.69 -26.82
C LYS A 211 12.82 7.26 -26.46
N CYS A 212 11.84 7.13 -25.56
CA CYS A 212 11.27 5.85 -25.13
C CYS A 212 10.84 4.92 -26.26
N THR A 213 10.39 5.51 -27.36
CA THR A 213 10.00 4.80 -28.55
C THR A 213 10.49 5.58 -29.77
N ASN A 214 10.82 4.87 -30.84
CA ASN A 214 10.99 5.49 -32.17
C ASN A 214 9.63 5.83 -32.83
N LYS A 215 8.52 5.69 -32.10
CA LYS A 215 7.17 5.92 -32.61
C LYS A 215 6.76 7.38 -32.43
N VAL A 216 5.74 7.78 -33.18
CA VAL A 216 5.08 9.07 -33.03
C VAL A 216 4.52 9.19 -31.61
N PRO A 217 4.71 10.32 -30.92
CA PRO A 217 4.19 10.53 -29.57
C PRO A 217 2.68 10.24 -29.49
N ALA A 218 2.30 9.40 -28.53
CA ALA A 218 0.90 8.99 -28.35
C ALA A 218 0.08 10.10 -27.68
N SER A 219 -1.18 10.22 -28.07
CA SER A 219 -2.15 11.15 -27.46
C SER A 219 -3.08 10.45 -26.46
N SER A 220 -3.00 9.14 -26.32
CA SER A 220 -3.80 8.38 -25.37
C SER A 220 -3.19 7.00 -25.10
N PHE A 221 -3.58 6.40 -23.97
CA PHE A 221 -3.37 4.99 -23.67
C PHE A 221 -4.51 4.50 -22.78
N SER A 222 -4.84 3.21 -22.88
CA SER A 222 -5.86 2.60 -22.02
C SER A 222 -5.42 1.18 -21.65
N ILE A 223 -5.66 0.78 -20.40
CA ILE A 223 -5.14 -0.45 -19.80
C ILE A 223 -6.27 -1.18 -19.09
N LYS A 224 -6.44 -2.48 -19.37
CA LYS A 224 -7.32 -3.37 -18.62
C LYS A 224 -6.54 -3.98 -17.45
N CYS A 225 -6.47 -3.24 -16.34
CA CYS A 225 -5.66 -3.62 -15.17
C CYS A 225 -6.02 -5.02 -14.66
N GLY A 226 -5.04 -5.93 -14.63
CA GLY A 226 -5.20 -7.30 -14.14
C GLY A 226 -6.10 -8.18 -15.01
N GLY A 227 -6.23 -7.91 -16.31
CA GLY A 227 -7.05 -8.69 -17.23
C GLY A 227 -6.58 -8.61 -18.68
N ASN A 228 -7.22 -9.42 -19.52
CA ASN A 228 -6.90 -9.49 -20.95
C ASN A 228 -7.42 -8.25 -21.70
N GLU A 229 -6.89 -8.01 -22.90
CA GLU A 229 -7.37 -6.91 -23.77
C GLU A 229 -8.90 -6.88 -23.90
N GLN A 230 -9.47 -5.68 -23.87
CA GLN A 230 -10.90 -5.49 -23.96
C GLN A 230 -11.30 -4.19 -24.66
N VAL A 231 -12.34 -4.25 -25.49
CA VAL A 231 -12.93 -3.07 -26.14
C VAL A 231 -14.22 -2.68 -25.44
N SER A 232 -14.33 -1.41 -25.06
CA SER A 232 -15.56 -0.81 -24.51
C SER A 232 -16.60 -0.54 -25.60
N ALA A 233 -17.86 -0.33 -25.21
CA ALA A 233 -18.93 0.06 -26.13
C ALA A 233 -18.66 1.43 -26.77
N ALA A 234 -17.89 2.30 -26.10
CA ALA A 234 -17.42 3.57 -26.66
C ALA A 234 -16.28 3.43 -27.68
N GLY A 235 -15.81 2.20 -27.97
CA GLY A 235 -14.73 1.93 -28.90
C GLY A 235 -13.32 2.16 -28.34
N ILE A 236 -13.18 2.41 -27.03
CA ILE A 236 -11.89 2.50 -26.36
C ILE A 236 -11.32 1.08 -26.23
N ASN A 237 -10.14 0.86 -26.80
CA ASN A 237 -9.39 -0.38 -26.65
C ASN A 237 -8.49 -0.33 -25.41
N PHE A 238 -8.81 -1.13 -24.40
CA PHE A 238 -8.03 -1.32 -23.18
C PHE A 238 -7.03 -2.45 -23.39
N ASN A 239 -5.74 -2.13 -23.35
CA ASN A 239 -4.67 -3.09 -23.59
C ASN A 239 -4.54 -4.11 -22.45
N ASP A 240 -4.03 -5.29 -22.81
CA ASP A 240 -3.82 -6.44 -21.93
C ASP A 240 -2.84 -6.16 -20.80
N ASP A 241 -3.27 -6.33 -19.54
CA ASP A 241 -2.41 -6.32 -18.37
C ASP A 241 -2.66 -7.59 -17.54
N SER A 242 -2.62 -8.74 -18.21
CA SER A 242 -2.79 -10.08 -17.63
C SER A 242 -1.48 -10.70 -17.11
N GLU A 243 -0.36 -10.00 -17.27
CA GLU A 243 0.96 -10.49 -16.85
C GLU A 243 0.99 -10.83 -15.36
N THR A 244 1.61 -11.97 -15.05
CA THR A 244 1.84 -12.40 -13.67
C THR A 244 3.01 -11.64 -13.08
N LEU A 245 2.72 -10.76 -12.12
CA LEU A 245 3.71 -9.97 -11.41
C LEU A 245 4.17 -10.67 -10.12
N GLY A 246 5.40 -10.38 -9.70
CA GLY A 246 5.97 -10.77 -8.41
C GLY A 246 5.89 -9.64 -7.36
N ALA A 247 6.38 -9.93 -6.15
CA ALA A 247 6.39 -8.97 -5.03
C ALA A 247 7.19 -7.71 -5.29
N ALA A 248 8.20 -7.78 -6.15
CA ALA A 248 8.88 -6.63 -6.71
C ALA A 248 9.09 -6.92 -8.17
N SER A 249 8.27 -6.32 -9.03
CA SER A 249 8.34 -6.58 -10.46
C SER A 249 7.81 -5.41 -11.25
N MET A 250 8.29 -5.33 -12.49
CA MET A 250 7.85 -4.37 -13.47
C MET A 250 7.60 -5.10 -14.78
N HIS A 251 6.57 -4.68 -15.50
CA HIS A 251 6.25 -5.16 -16.83
C HIS A 251 5.92 -3.99 -17.74
N ALA A 252 6.40 -4.02 -18.97
CA ALA A 252 6.04 -3.06 -20.00
C ALA A 252 5.27 -3.75 -21.11
N SER A 253 4.29 -3.04 -21.67
CA SER A 253 3.52 -3.53 -22.80
C SER A 253 4.44 -3.82 -23.99
N SER A 254 4.08 -4.80 -24.81
CA SER A 254 4.85 -5.20 -25.99
C SER A 254 5.13 -4.05 -26.97
N ASN A 255 4.23 -3.07 -27.00
CA ASN A 255 4.32 -1.89 -27.85
C ASN A 255 4.98 -0.67 -27.17
N TYR A 256 5.43 -0.81 -25.91
CA TYR A 256 6.04 0.21 -25.05
C TYR A 256 5.20 1.49 -24.92
N GLN A 257 3.88 1.37 -24.93
CA GLN A 257 2.96 2.50 -24.67
C GLN A 257 2.68 2.69 -23.19
N TRP A 258 2.82 1.65 -22.39
CA TRP A 258 2.66 1.75 -20.94
C TRP A 258 3.49 0.69 -20.21
N ALA A 259 3.64 0.88 -18.90
CA ALA A 259 4.24 -0.11 -18.00
C ALA A 259 3.55 -0.10 -16.64
N VAL A 260 3.71 -1.19 -15.91
CA VAL A 260 3.20 -1.38 -14.55
C VAL A 260 4.34 -1.81 -13.64
N SER A 261 4.37 -1.27 -12.44
CA SER A 261 5.29 -1.62 -11.36
C SER A 261 4.50 -2.03 -10.15
N ASN A 262 4.81 -3.20 -9.59
CA ASN A 262 4.20 -3.72 -8.38
C ASN A 262 5.25 -3.92 -7.29
N THR A 263 4.89 -3.55 -6.07
CA THR A 263 5.76 -3.66 -4.90
C THR A 263 5.01 -4.19 -3.67
N GLY A 264 5.74 -4.97 -2.89
CA GLY A 264 5.29 -5.58 -1.64
C GLY A 264 4.81 -7.01 -1.81
N SER A 265 4.80 -7.74 -0.70
CA SER A 265 4.37 -9.13 -0.64
C SER A 265 3.17 -9.26 0.28
N PHE A 266 2.17 -10.04 -0.15
CA PHE A 266 1.02 -10.34 0.70
C PHE A 266 1.43 -11.27 1.84
N ILE A 267 1.08 -10.92 3.08
CA ILE A 267 1.34 -11.75 4.26
C ILE A 267 0.57 -13.07 4.10
N SER A 268 1.29 -14.20 4.22
CA SER A 268 0.77 -15.57 4.21
C SER A 268 -0.06 -15.94 2.97
N ASN A 269 0.57 -16.57 1.96
CA ASN A 269 -0.15 -17.22 0.87
C ASN A 269 0.53 -18.55 0.50
N PRO A 270 -0.09 -19.71 0.77
CA PRO A 270 0.48 -21.02 0.47
C PRO A 270 0.58 -21.32 -1.05
N ASN A 271 -0.13 -20.54 -1.88
CA ASN A 271 -0.14 -20.68 -3.35
C ASN A 271 0.62 -19.54 -4.06
N GLY A 272 1.38 -18.71 -3.33
CA GLY A 272 2.09 -17.55 -3.85
C GLY A 272 1.19 -16.31 -4.02
N PRO A 273 1.73 -15.09 -3.87
CA PRO A 273 0.94 -13.86 -3.84
C PRO A 273 0.20 -13.62 -5.16
N ARG A 274 -1.10 -13.32 -5.08
CA ARG A 274 -1.94 -13.01 -6.24
C ARG A 274 -2.11 -11.50 -6.36
N TYR A 275 -1.55 -10.91 -7.41
CA TYR A 275 -1.65 -9.48 -7.72
C TYR A 275 -2.79 -9.16 -8.69
N MET A 276 -3.63 -10.14 -9.01
CA MET A 276 -4.82 -9.99 -9.84
C MET A 276 -6.00 -10.65 -9.16
N VAL A 277 -7.15 -10.00 -9.23
CA VAL A 277 -8.41 -10.47 -8.65
C VAL A 277 -9.50 -10.43 -9.70
N GLN A 278 -10.46 -11.34 -9.57
CA GLN A 278 -11.56 -11.48 -10.52
C GLN A 278 -12.87 -11.82 -9.81
N THR A 279 -13.99 -11.55 -10.50
CA THR A 279 -15.33 -11.95 -10.07
C THR A 279 -16.18 -12.35 -11.27
N ASP A 280 -17.02 -13.37 -11.09
CA ASP A 280 -18.04 -13.75 -12.07
C ASP A 280 -19.33 -12.93 -11.92
N SER A 281 -19.44 -12.14 -10.84
CA SER A 281 -20.62 -11.33 -10.56
C SER A 281 -20.77 -10.19 -11.57
N GLN A 282 -22.02 -9.85 -11.89
CA GLN A 282 -22.32 -8.65 -12.66
C GLN A 282 -21.96 -7.40 -11.87
N ILE A 283 -21.38 -6.42 -12.57
CA ILE A 283 -21.01 -5.13 -12.01
C ILE A 283 -22.12 -4.14 -12.31
N THR A 284 -22.72 -3.59 -11.26
CA THR A 284 -23.82 -2.63 -11.34
C THR A 284 -23.31 -1.21 -11.61
N GLY A 285 -24.19 -0.29 -12.01
CA GLY A 285 -23.81 1.11 -12.29
C GLY A 285 -23.05 1.32 -13.60
N THR A 286 -22.95 0.29 -14.44
CA THR A 286 -22.35 0.33 -15.77
C THR A 286 -23.08 -0.63 -16.72
N LEU A 287 -23.02 -0.34 -18.03
CA LEU A 287 -23.41 -1.29 -19.09
C LEU A 287 -22.21 -2.15 -19.55
N GLU A 288 -21.02 -1.83 -19.08
CA GLU A 288 -19.75 -2.42 -19.52
C GLU A 288 -19.14 -3.28 -18.41
N SER A 289 -19.93 -4.21 -17.85
CA SER A 289 -19.55 -4.98 -16.67
C SER A 289 -18.21 -5.68 -16.81
N GLU A 290 -17.88 -6.16 -18.00
CA GLU A 290 -16.65 -6.94 -18.26
C GLU A 290 -15.37 -6.13 -17.96
N VAL A 291 -15.37 -4.80 -18.14
CA VAL A 291 -14.21 -3.94 -17.83
C VAL A 291 -13.85 -3.96 -16.34
N TYR A 292 -14.82 -4.26 -15.48
CA TYR A 292 -14.70 -4.18 -14.02
C TYR A 292 -14.61 -5.54 -13.34
N LYS A 293 -14.76 -6.65 -14.10
CA LYS A 293 -14.75 -8.01 -13.54
C LYS A 293 -13.38 -8.51 -13.11
N THR A 294 -12.32 -7.91 -13.65
CA THR A 294 -10.95 -8.12 -13.17
C THR A 294 -10.33 -6.81 -12.72
N ALA A 295 -9.37 -6.91 -11.81
CA ALA A 295 -8.59 -5.78 -11.32
C ALA A 295 -7.18 -6.21 -10.93
N ARG A 296 -6.23 -5.27 -11.02
CA ARG A 296 -4.90 -5.43 -10.43
C ARG A 296 -4.92 -4.93 -8.99
N VAL A 297 -4.24 -5.66 -8.12
CA VAL A 297 -4.08 -5.34 -6.69
C VAL A 297 -2.61 -5.41 -6.30
N SER A 298 -2.25 -4.69 -5.25
CA SER A 298 -0.91 -4.70 -4.67
C SER A 298 -1.01 -4.62 -3.15
N PRO A 299 -0.11 -5.23 -2.38
CA PRO A 299 -0.07 -5.08 -0.93
C PRO A 299 0.48 -3.73 -0.48
N SER A 300 1.20 -2.96 -1.31
CA SER A 300 1.77 -1.68 -0.88
C SER A 300 1.67 -0.62 -1.99
N SER A 301 2.49 -0.72 -3.05
CA SER A 301 2.48 0.25 -4.16
C SER A 301 2.27 -0.43 -5.51
N LEU A 302 1.27 0.09 -6.23
CA LEU A 302 0.96 -0.24 -7.61
C LEU A 302 1.06 1.03 -8.45
N ARG A 303 1.92 1.05 -9.46
CA ARG A 303 2.13 2.23 -10.31
C ARG A 303 2.03 1.88 -11.77
N TYR A 304 1.35 2.73 -12.52
CA TYR A 304 1.26 2.65 -13.97
C TYR A 304 1.92 3.86 -14.60
N TYR A 305 2.58 3.62 -15.73
CA TYR A 305 3.23 4.63 -16.53
C TYR A 305 2.64 4.64 -17.93
N GLY A 306 2.19 5.78 -18.41
CA GLY A 306 2.02 6.03 -19.85
C GLY A 306 3.34 6.50 -20.44
N LEU A 307 3.81 5.87 -21.51
CA LEU A 307 5.13 6.09 -22.09
C LEU A 307 5.04 6.73 -23.47
N GLY A 308 5.97 7.65 -23.78
CA GLY A 308 6.06 8.27 -25.10
C GLY A 308 4.86 9.15 -25.45
N LEU A 309 4.27 9.80 -24.45
CA LEU A 309 3.15 10.72 -24.62
C LEU A 309 3.60 12.09 -25.14
N LYS A 310 2.71 12.81 -25.82
CA LYS A 310 2.93 14.23 -26.13
C LYS A 310 2.96 15.02 -24.82
N ASN A 311 3.81 16.05 -24.76
CA ASN A 311 3.71 17.01 -23.68
C ASN A 311 2.41 17.83 -23.84
N GLY A 312 1.67 18.00 -22.75
CA GLY A 312 0.38 18.66 -22.78
C GLY A 312 -0.53 18.25 -21.63
N LYS A 313 -1.75 18.75 -21.67
CA LYS A 313 -2.79 18.44 -20.69
C LYS A 313 -3.52 17.16 -21.09
N TYR A 314 -3.82 16.31 -20.12
CA TYR A 314 -4.51 15.05 -20.31
C TYR A 314 -5.70 14.94 -19.36
N ASN A 315 -6.76 14.30 -19.84
CA ASN A 315 -7.88 13.80 -19.05
C ASN A 315 -7.58 12.35 -18.67
N ILE A 316 -7.73 12.04 -17.38
CA ILE A 316 -7.46 10.72 -16.80
C ILE A 316 -8.77 10.19 -16.23
N GLU A 317 -9.15 8.98 -16.63
CA GLU A 317 -10.27 8.22 -16.06
C GLU A 317 -9.73 6.96 -15.38
N LEU A 318 -9.94 6.88 -14.07
CA LEU A 318 -9.59 5.72 -13.26
C LEU A 318 -10.86 4.94 -12.95
N HIS A 319 -10.91 3.69 -13.39
CA HIS A 319 -12.07 2.81 -13.29
C HIS A 319 -11.88 1.82 -12.14
N PHE A 320 -12.87 1.80 -11.24
CA PHE A 320 -12.86 1.00 -10.02
C PHE A 320 -14.14 0.20 -9.85
N ALA A 321 -14.03 -0.97 -9.25
CA ALA A 321 -15.13 -1.68 -8.60
C ALA A 321 -14.55 -2.52 -7.45
N GLU A 322 -15.12 -2.43 -6.25
CA GLU A 322 -14.72 -3.34 -5.16
C GLU A 322 -15.35 -4.71 -5.40
N ILE A 323 -14.53 -5.68 -5.78
CA ILE A 323 -14.97 -7.02 -6.21
C ILE A 323 -14.54 -8.16 -5.28
N GLN A 324 -13.83 -7.85 -4.19
CA GLN A 324 -13.38 -8.83 -3.19
C GLN A 324 -14.08 -8.63 -1.84
N MET A 325 -14.24 -7.39 -1.38
CA MET A 325 -14.93 -7.06 -0.12
C MET A 325 -16.44 -6.92 -0.36
N GLU A 326 -17.23 -7.80 0.25
CA GLU A 326 -18.68 -7.87 0.04
C GLU A 326 -19.47 -6.88 0.91
N ASP A 327 -20.75 -6.68 0.59
CA ASP A 327 -21.65 -5.82 1.37
C ASP A 327 -22.21 -6.46 2.66
N SER A 328 -21.89 -7.72 2.91
CA SER A 328 -22.46 -8.47 4.03
C SER A 328 -21.97 -7.98 5.40
N GLN A 329 -22.78 -8.16 6.44
CA GLN A 329 -22.34 -7.95 7.83
C GLN A 329 -21.45 -9.10 8.37
N SER A 330 -21.08 -10.05 7.52
CA SER A 330 -20.12 -11.09 7.88
C SER A 330 -18.71 -10.52 7.96
N TRP A 331 -17.78 -11.30 8.50
CA TRP A 331 -16.35 -10.97 8.51
C TRP A 331 -15.80 -10.61 7.11
N LYS A 332 -16.44 -11.07 6.03
CA LYS A 332 -16.07 -10.74 4.64
C LYS A 332 -16.35 -9.28 4.24
N GLY A 333 -17.28 -8.60 4.91
CA GLY A 333 -17.66 -7.22 4.61
C GLY A 333 -17.25 -6.19 5.66
N LEU A 334 -16.58 -6.62 6.74
CA LEU A 334 -16.03 -5.73 7.78
C LEU A 334 -14.72 -5.03 7.35
N GLY A 335 -14.00 -5.60 6.38
CA GLY A 335 -12.78 -5.01 5.83
C GLY A 335 -13.06 -3.72 5.05
N LYS A 336 -12.15 -2.75 5.14
CA LYS A 336 -12.18 -1.54 4.30
C LYS A 336 -10.87 -1.41 3.54
N ARG A 337 -10.96 -1.20 2.23
CA ARG A 337 -9.80 -0.84 1.42
C ARG A 337 -9.62 0.68 1.48
N LEU A 338 -8.51 1.16 2.02
CA LEU A 338 -8.18 2.59 2.12
C LEU A 338 -6.80 2.84 1.53
N PHE A 339 -6.70 3.49 0.38
CA PHE A 339 -5.42 3.78 -0.27
C PHE A 339 -5.40 5.21 -0.83
N ASP A 340 -4.22 5.77 -1.01
CA ASP A 340 -4.03 7.06 -1.65
C ASP A 340 -3.81 6.87 -3.16
N VAL A 341 -4.19 7.88 -3.94
CA VAL A 341 -3.91 7.92 -5.39
C VAL A 341 -3.15 9.20 -5.70
N TYR A 342 -2.05 9.07 -6.43
CA TYR A 342 -1.24 10.16 -6.91
C TYR A 342 -1.20 10.15 -8.43
N ILE A 343 -1.22 11.32 -9.04
CA ILE A 343 -1.04 11.50 -10.48
C ILE A 343 0.06 12.54 -10.68
N GLN A 344 1.12 12.17 -11.41
CA GLN A 344 2.31 13.01 -11.59
C GLN A 344 2.91 13.49 -10.26
N GLY A 345 2.90 12.63 -9.24
CA GLY A 345 3.39 12.94 -7.88
C GLY A 345 2.40 13.71 -6.99
N GLU A 346 1.34 14.30 -7.53
CA GLU A 346 0.33 15.02 -6.74
C GLU A 346 -0.71 14.07 -6.18
N LYS A 347 -0.98 14.13 -4.87
CA LYS A 347 -2.01 13.30 -4.21
C LYS A 347 -3.40 13.80 -4.61
N VAL A 348 -4.12 13.02 -5.42
CA VAL A 348 -5.45 13.38 -5.92
C VAL A 348 -6.60 12.71 -5.15
N LEU A 349 -6.33 11.60 -4.48
CA LEU A 349 -7.24 10.96 -3.54
C LEU A 349 -6.49 10.53 -2.28
N GLN A 350 -7.10 10.76 -1.12
CA GLN A 350 -6.58 10.36 0.17
C GLN A 350 -7.56 9.40 0.85
N ASP A 351 -7.04 8.33 1.46
CA ASP A 351 -7.82 7.32 2.19
C ASP A 351 -9.03 6.81 1.39
N PHE A 352 -8.82 6.63 0.09
CA PHE A 352 -9.88 6.34 -0.87
C PHE A 352 -10.47 4.95 -0.61
N ASN A 353 -11.79 4.93 -0.48
CA ASN A 353 -12.59 3.72 -0.31
C ASN A 353 -13.58 3.57 -1.46
N ILE A 354 -13.29 2.64 -2.37
CA ILE A 354 -14.10 2.39 -3.57
C ILE A 354 -15.54 2.06 -3.19
N ARG A 355 -15.76 1.17 -2.22
CA ARG A 355 -17.09 0.72 -1.81
C ARG A 355 -17.93 1.85 -1.23
N ASN A 356 -17.35 2.69 -0.38
CA ASN A 356 -18.06 3.83 0.20
C ASN A 356 -18.43 4.87 -0.88
N GLU A 357 -17.53 5.17 -1.80
CA GLU A 357 -17.79 6.15 -2.86
C GLU A 357 -18.74 5.61 -3.94
N ALA A 358 -18.68 4.32 -4.25
CA ALA A 358 -19.62 3.68 -5.17
C ALA A 358 -21.01 3.48 -4.52
N GLY A 359 -21.07 3.38 -3.19
CA GLY A 359 -22.26 3.10 -2.39
C GLY A 359 -22.50 1.62 -2.11
N SER A 360 -21.81 0.71 -2.81
CA SER A 360 -21.88 -0.74 -2.60
C SER A 360 -20.66 -1.45 -3.20
N SER A 361 -20.45 -2.71 -2.84
CA SER A 361 -19.56 -3.60 -3.57
C SER A 361 -20.12 -3.90 -4.98
N LYS A 362 -19.28 -4.39 -5.89
CA LYS A 362 -19.64 -4.81 -7.26
C LYS A 362 -20.42 -3.73 -8.03
N ARG A 363 -20.03 -2.47 -7.84
CA ARG A 363 -20.58 -1.30 -8.50
C ARG A 363 -19.47 -0.48 -9.12
N ALA A 364 -19.63 -0.14 -10.40
CA ALA A 364 -18.66 0.63 -11.14
C ALA A 364 -18.57 2.05 -10.60
N LEU A 365 -17.34 2.55 -10.49
CA LEU A 365 -17.01 3.91 -10.08
C LEU A 365 -15.89 4.43 -10.99
N VAL A 366 -16.11 5.60 -11.59
CA VAL A 366 -15.11 6.27 -12.42
C VAL A 366 -14.72 7.58 -11.74
N LYS A 367 -13.43 7.76 -11.47
CA LYS A 367 -12.88 9.04 -10.98
C LYS A 367 -12.13 9.72 -12.12
N LYS A 368 -12.44 10.98 -12.36
CA LYS A 368 -11.87 11.77 -13.45
C LYS A 368 -10.92 12.83 -12.90
N PHE A 369 -9.77 12.97 -13.54
CA PHE A 369 -8.74 13.93 -13.17
C PHE A 369 -8.17 14.59 -14.42
N GLU A 370 -7.42 15.67 -14.22
CA GLU A 370 -6.62 16.31 -15.25
C GLU A 370 -5.19 16.45 -14.74
N ALA A 371 -4.20 16.19 -15.60
CA ALA A 371 -2.80 16.39 -15.28
C ALA A 371 -1.99 16.77 -16.52
N ASN A 372 -0.83 17.39 -16.30
CA ASN A 372 0.09 17.75 -17.37
C ASN A 372 1.19 16.70 -17.51
N VAL A 373 1.50 16.33 -18.75
CA VAL A 373 2.68 15.55 -19.12
C VAL A 373 3.77 16.52 -19.60
N THR A 374 4.94 16.49 -18.96
CA THR A 374 6.06 17.41 -19.25
C THR A 374 7.31 16.70 -19.74
N ASN A 375 7.46 15.42 -19.42
CA ASN A 375 8.61 14.58 -19.73
C ASN A 375 8.23 13.36 -20.58
N THR A 376 7.15 13.46 -21.37
CA THR A 376 6.57 12.36 -22.17
C THR A 376 6.06 11.15 -21.38
N ILE A 377 6.02 11.25 -20.05
CA ILE A 377 5.58 10.17 -19.15
C ILE A 377 4.38 10.65 -18.33
N MET A 378 3.36 9.81 -18.26
CA MET A 378 2.27 9.94 -17.29
C MET A 378 2.53 8.96 -16.16
N ASP A 379 2.61 9.45 -14.94
CA ASP A 379 2.70 8.63 -13.74
C ASP A 379 1.35 8.59 -12.99
N ILE A 380 0.85 7.38 -12.72
CA ILE A 380 -0.31 7.13 -11.87
C ILE A 380 0.08 6.13 -10.79
N HIS A 381 0.03 6.54 -9.53
CA HIS A 381 0.48 5.75 -8.38
C HIS A 381 -0.67 5.50 -7.41
N PHE A 382 -0.96 4.23 -7.15
CA PHE A 382 -1.88 3.78 -6.13
C PHE A 382 -1.07 3.25 -4.95
N PHE A 383 -1.22 3.88 -3.79
CA PHE A 383 -0.36 3.62 -2.64
C PHE A 383 -1.16 3.29 -1.40
N TRP A 384 -0.77 2.22 -0.71
CA TRP A 384 -1.34 1.81 0.55
C TRP A 384 -0.29 1.79 1.64
N ALA A 385 -0.52 2.61 2.67
CA ALA A 385 0.35 2.71 3.84
C ALA A 385 -0.24 1.93 5.04
N GLY A 386 -0.76 0.72 4.82
CA GLY A 386 -1.18 -0.15 5.93
C GLY A 386 -2.53 0.18 6.57
N ARG A 387 -3.37 1.04 5.97
CA ARG A 387 -4.63 1.52 6.56
C ARG A 387 -5.87 0.75 6.09
N GLY A 388 -6.89 0.67 6.94
CA GLY A 388 -8.26 0.29 6.53
C GLY A 388 -8.71 -1.15 6.77
N THR A 389 -7.83 -2.13 6.92
CA THR A 389 -8.26 -3.52 7.20
C THR A 389 -7.82 -3.99 8.58
N CYS A 390 -8.74 -4.10 9.53
CA CYS A 390 -8.54 -4.94 10.74
C CYS A 390 -8.51 -6.44 10.39
N CYS A 391 -9.15 -6.76 9.27
CA CYS A 391 -9.73 -8.06 9.01
C CYS A 391 -9.67 -8.29 7.49
N ILE A 392 -8.93 -9.31 7.08
CA ILE A 392 -8.69 -9.63 5.68
C ILE A 392 -9.67 -10.76 5.28
N PRO A 393 -10.61 -10.53 4.34
CA PRO A 393 -11.63 -11.53 3.98
C PRO A 393 -11.06 -12.72 3.19
N PHE A 394 -9.99 -12.51 2.44
CA PHE A 394 -9.22 -13.55 1.76
C PHE A 394 -7.74 -13.15 1.75
N GLN A 395 -6.81 -14.10 1.83
CA GLN A 395 -5.39 -13.81 1.63
C GLN A 395 -5.20 -13.02 0.32
N SER A 396 -4.36 -11.98 0.35
CA SER A 396 -4.16 -11.04 -0.78
C SER A 396 -5.26 -10.00 -1.05
N THR A 397 -6.06 -9.61 -0.05
CA THR A 397 -7.19 -8.66 -0.25
C THR A 397 -6.94 -7.23 0.22
N TYR A 398 -5.80 -6.87 0.80
CA TYR A 398 -5.51 -5.47 1.19
C TYR A 398 -4.78 -4.69 0.09
N GLY A 399 -4.53 -3.39 0.32
CA GLY A 399 -3.84 -2.50 -0.60
C GLY A 399 -4.69 -1.90 -1.73
N PRO A 400 -4.12 -1.21 -2.74
CA PRO A 400 -4.91 -0.63 -3.82
C PRO A 400 -5.59 -1.67 -4.73
N LEU A 401 -6.66 -1.25 -5.40
CA LEU A 401 -7.36 -2.01 -6.44
C LEU A 401 -7.75 -1.08 -7.57
N VAL A 402 -7.47 -1.45 -8.83
CA VAL A 402 -7.89 -0.71 -10.03
C VAL A 402 -8.28 -1.68 -11.15
N SER A 403 -9.40 -1.40 -11.82
CA SER A 403 -9.97 -2.28 -12.86
C SER A 403 -9.54 -1.89 -14.26
N ALA A 404 -9.43 -0.58 -14.53
CA ALA A 404 -8.94 -0.05 -15.79
C ALA A 404 -8.46 1.40 -15.65
N ILE A 405 -7.61 1.81 -16.58
CA ILE A 405 -7.10 3.17 -16.70
C ILE A 405 -7.33 3.62 -18.14
N HIS A 406 -7.88 4.82 -18.33
CA HIS A 406 -7.96 5.46 -19.63
C HIS A 406 -7.42 6.89 -19.54
N VAL A 407 -6.50 7.24 -20.43
CA VAL A 407 -5.86 8.56 -20.45
C VAL A 407 -5.86 9.06 -21.88
N GLN A 408 -6.30 10.31 -22.07
CA GLN A 408 -6.34 10.96 -23.38
C GLN A 408 -5.99 12.44 -23.30
N ALA A 409 -5.32 12.96 -24.32
CA ALA A 409 -4.94 14.37 -24.39
C ALA A 409 -6.19 15.25 -24.42
N SER A 410 -6.20 16.29 -23.59
CA SER A 410 -7.22 17.32 -23.64
C SER A 410 -6.98 18.16 -24.90
N GLU A 411 -7.89 18.15 -25.87
CA GLU A 411 -7.70 18.91 -27.10
C GLU A 411 -7.52 20.41 -26.80
N GLY A 412 -6.36 20.97 -27.19
CA GLY A 412 -6.11 22.39 -27.20
C GLY A 412 -6.62 23.00 -28.51
N VAL A 413 -7.49 24.00 -28.42
CA VAL A 413 -7.91 24.86 -29.53
C VAL A 413 -6.67 25.38 -30.25
N GLY A 414 -6.45 24.91 -31.48
CA GLY A 414 -5.29 25.26 -32.31
C GLY A 414 -5.58 25.14 -33.80
N SER A 415 -5.97 26.28 -34.39
CA SER A 415 -6.03 26.61 -35.83
C SER A 415 -7.17 26.01 -36.68
N SER A 416 -7.95 26.94 -37.24
CA SER A 416 -9.13 26.77 -38.06
C SER A 416 -8.96 25.87 -39.29
N LYS A 417 -9.95 25.01 -39.53
CA LYS A 417 -10.65 24.96 -40.81
C LYS A 417 -12.16 25.00 -40.56
N ARG A 418 -12.78 26.11 -40.97
CA ARG A 418 -14.23 26.19 -41.16
C ARG A 418 -14.62 25.12 -42.16
N ASP A 419 -15.45 24.17 -41.76
CA ASP A 419 -16.43 23.60 -42.67
C ASP A 419 -17.82 23.74 -42.05
N LYS A 420 -18.60 24.65 -42.66
CA LYS A 420 -20.02 24.81 -42.39
C LYS A 420 -20.74 23.63 -43.06
N LYS A 421 -21.49 22.83 -42.30
CA LYS A 421 -22.72 22.21 -42.82
C LYS A 421 -23.81 22.20 -41.76
N HIS A 422 -25.02 22.50 -42.26
CA HIS A 422 -26.23 22.89 -41.56
C HIS A 422 -26.85 21.81 -40.67
N VAL A 423 -27.21 22.23 -39.45
CA VAL A 423 -28.56 22.19 -38.84
C VAL A 423 -29.49 21.03 -39.23
N GLY A 424 -29.73 20.14 -38.27
CA GLY A 424 -31.04 19.49 -38.07
C GLY A 424 -31.67 20.04 -36.79
N LYS A 425 -32.78 20.79 -36.90
CA LYS A 425 -33.61 21.23 -35.78
C LYS A 425 -34.36 20.03 -35.19
N ILE A 426 -34.30 19.84 -33.88
CA ILE A 426 -35.39 19.24 -33.11
C ILE A 426 -35.78 20.22 -32.00
N VAL A 427 -37.05 20.62 -32.07
CA VAL A 427 -37.86 21.43 -31.14
C VAL A 427 -37.80 20.77 -29.74
N GLY A 428 -37.49 21.42 -28.63
CA GLY A 428 -38.13 22.61 -28.07
C GLY A 428 -39.19 22.21 -27.03
N ILE A 429 -38.76 21.87 -25.80
CA ILE A 429 -39.63 22.00 -24.62
C ILE A 429 -38.88 22.88 -23.62
N ALA A 430 -39.32 24.13 -23.55
CA ALA A 430 -38.96 25.06 -22.50
C ALA A 430 -39.85 24.77 -21.28
N PHE A 431 -39.24 24.36 -20.16
CA PHE A 431 -39.78 24.63 -18.83
C PHE A 431 -38.84 25.63 -18.16
N GLY A 432 -39.06 26.90 -18.47
CA GLY A 432 -38.56 27.99 -17.68
C GLY A 432 -39.50 28.26 -16.49
N GLY A 433 -38.92 28.65 -15.36
CA GLY A 433 -39.52 29.73 -14.58
C GLY A 433 -40.36 29.40 -13.34
N ALA A 434 -40.21 28.24 -12.68
CA ALA A 434 -40.94 27.97 -11.42
C ALA A 434 -40.07 27.56 -10.21
N THR A 435 -38.85 27.03 -10.40
CA THR A 435 -38.02 26.56 -9.27
C THR A 435 -37.10 27.63 -8.67
N GLY A 436 -36.72 28.66 -9.44
CA GLY A 436 -35.86 29.74 -8.96
C GLY A 436 -36.54 30.70 -7.96
N LEU A 437 -37.87 30.88 -8.06
CA LEU A 437 -38.61 31.79 -7.17
C LEU A 437 -38.89 31.19 -5.78
N LEU A 438 -38.98 29.86 -5.67
CA LEU A 438 -39.22 29.18 -4.39
C LEU A 438 -37.96 29.15 -3.49
N ILE A 439 -36.78 29.12 -4.09
CA ILE A 439 -35.50 29.11 -3.35
C ILE A 439 -35.20 30.50 -2.77
N VAL A 440 -35.49 31.57 -3.53
CA VAL A 440 -35.26 32.95 -3.07
C VAL A 440 -36.25 33.35 -1.97
N SER A 441 -37.52 32.92 -2.05
CA SER A 441 -38.53 33.12 -1.00
C SER A 441 -38.14 32.46 0.33
N SER A 442 -37.63 31.23 0.28
CA SER A 442 -37.25 30.46 1.47
C SER A 442 -36.02 31.04 2.18
N ILE A 443 -35.05 31.56 1.41
CA ILE A 443 -33.86 32.24 1.96
C ILE A 443 -34.26 33.58 2.59
N PHE A 444 -35.19 34.32 1.98
CA PHE A 444 -35.66 35.60 2.53
C PHE A 444 -36.49 35.40 3.81
N TYR A 445 -37.30 34.34 3.90
CA TYR A 445 -38.06 34.00 5.12
C TYR A 445 -37.16 33.60 6.29
N LEU A 446 -36.09 32.83 6.03
CA LEU A 446 -35.12 32.44 7.06
C LEU A 446 -34.22 33.61 7.49
N TRP A 447 -33.99 34.58 6.59
CA TRP A 447 -33.27 35.80 6.93
C TRP A 447 -34.13 36.74 7.80
N TRP A 448 -35.42 36.90 7.47
CA TRP A 448 -36.37 37.73 8.25
C TRP A 448 -36.61 37.21 9.67
N THR A 449 -36.63 35.89 9.86
CA THR A 449 -36.88 35.28 11.18
C THR A 449 -35.68 35.31 12.12
N LYS A 450 -34.50 35.73 11.65
CA LYS A 450 -33.27 35.83 12.46
C LYS A 450 -33.00 37.22 13.04
N GLU A 451 -33.71 38.26 12.61
CA GLU A 451 -33.50 39.65 13.06
C GLU A 451 -34.69 40.23 13.86
N THR A 452 -35.13 39.56 14.92
CA THR A 452 -35.90 40.22 15.98
C THR A 452 -35.20 40.03 17.33
N PRO A 453 -34.61 41.10 17.92
CA PRO A 453 -34.09 41.06 19.29
C PRO A 453 -35.24 41.16 20.30
N GLY A 454 -35.15 40.37 21.37
CA GLY A 454 -36.20 40.22 22.37
C GLY A 454 -36.46 41.44 23.25
N GLN A 455 -37.61 41.39 23.93
CA GLN A 455 -37.91 42.26 25.05
C GLN A 455 -38.72 41.51 26.11
N MET A 456 -38.16 41.43 27.32
CA MET A 456 -38.82 41.03 28.57
C MET A 456 -40.02 41.94 28.89
N ARG A 457 -41.10 41.41 29.48
CA ARG A 457 -41.65 41.88 30.78
C ARG A 457 -42.94 41.15 31.22
N VAL A 458 -42.87 40.68 32.48
CA VAL A 458 -43.80 40.94 33.61
C VAL A 458 -45.12 40.15 33.70
N GLU A 459 -45.17 39.38 34.79
CA GLU A 459 -46.35 38.81 35.46
C GLU A 459 -47.48 39.83 35.69
N MET A 460 -48.72 39.39 35.53
CA MET A 460 -49.83 39.83 36.38
C MET A 460 -50.84 38.68 36.53
N LEU A 461 -50.81 38.05 37.69
CA LEU A 461 -51.89 37.20 38.21
C LEU A 461 -53.07 38.11 38.60
N PHE A 462 -54.21 37.91 37.96
CA PHE A 462 -55.51 38.29 38.49
C PHE A 462 -56.53 37.23 38.05
N GLU A 463 -56.82 36.29 38.95
CA GLU A 463 -58.08 35.56 38.93
C GLU A 463 -58.78 35.82 40.26
N ARG A 464 -59.86 36.59 40.18
CA ARG A 464 -60.79 36.88 41.26
C ARG A 464 -62.09 36.14 40.91
N THR A 465 -62.45 35.24 41.83
CA THR A 465 -63.79 34.77 42.23
C THR A 465 -64.75 34.24 41.16
N ASP A 466 -65.26 33.03 41.38
CA ASP A 466 -66.61 32.86 41.93
C ASP A 466 -66.86 31.44 42.49
N ASN A 467 -67.45 31.43 43.70
CA ASN A 467 -68.02 30.34 44.52
C ASN A 467 -67.13 29.28 45.18
#